data_AF-A0A5C8TB65-F1
#
_entry.id   AF-A0A5C8TB65-F1
#
_cell.length_a   1.000
_cell.length_b   1.000
_cell.length_c   1.000
_cell.angle_alpha   90.00
_cell.angle_beta   90.00
_cell.angle_gamma   90.00
#
_symmetry.space_group_name_H-M   'P 1'
#
loop_
_entity.id
_entity.type
_entity.pdbx_description
1 polymer ?
#
loop_
_entity_poly.entity_id
_entity_poly.type
_entity_poly.pdbx_seq_one_letter_code
_entity_poly.pdbx_strand_id
1 'polypeptide(L)'
;MAAPAKPAPTKPNPDKAAPAAAAPAVTACKPPEAPPAALRPTKPVLPEKPACLDAKGGCPGWEAYSFNDAVKAYNLQAQAFRPIAESYAQKLNAYVKASADYAQCEINAMQN
;
A
#
# COMPACT_ATOMS: atom_id res chain seq x y z
N MET A 1 -46.47 70.69 -9.11
CA MET A 1 -47.10 69.97 -10.23
C MET A 1 -46.07 69.01 -10.83
N ALA A 2 -46.53 67.80 -11.18
CA ALA A 2 -45.89 66.73 -11.98
C ALA A 2 -44.74 65.87 -11.39
N ALA A 3 -45.04 64.58 -11.20
CA ALA A 3 -44.15 63.44 -11.52
C ALA A 3 -44.61 62.86 -12.90
N PRO A 4 -44.03 61.81 -13.53
CA PRO A 4 -42.82 61.00 -13.25
C PRO A 4 -41.94 60.72 -14.53
N ALA A 5 -40.81 59.99 -14.41
CA ALA A 5 -40.35 59.00 -15.41
C ALA A 5 -39.14 58.15 -14.92
N LYS A 6 -39.35 56.84 -14.75
CA LYS A 6 -38.36 55.75 -14.98
C LYS A 6 -38.52 55.29 -16.47
N PRO A 7 -37.64 54.47 -17.12
CA PRO A 7 -36.62 53.52 -16.60
C PRO A 7 -35.26 53.58 -17.37
N ALA A 8 -34.19 52.86 -17.04
CA ALA A 8 -33.97 51.47 -17.48
C ALA A 8 -32.72 50.82 -16.80
N PRO A 9 -32.71 49.50 -16.63
CA PRO A 9 -31.71 48.74 -15.89
C PRO A 9 -30.44 48.51 -16.72
N THR A 10 -29.29 48.64 -16.07
CA THR A 10 -27.98 48.26 -16.59
C THR A 10 -27.92 46.76 -16.85
N LYS A 11 -27.44 46.38 -18.04
CA LYS A 11 -27.12 45.00 -18.44
C LYS A 11 -26.24 44.33 -17.36
N PRO A 12 -26.52 43.08 -16.94
CA PRO A 12 -25.59 42.33 -16.10
C PRO A 12 -24.31 42.02 -16.88
N ASN A 13 -23.17 42.41 -16.34
CA ASN A 13 -21.86 41.92 -16.77
C ASN A 13 -21.77 40.41 -16.49
N PRO A 14 -21.30 39.58 -17.44
CA PRO A 14 -21.15 38.14 -17.24
C PRO A 14 -19.98 37.76 -16.30
N ASP A 15 -19.15 38.72 -15.86
CA ASP A 15 -17.91 38.45 -15.12
C ASP A 15 -18.02 38.52 -13.60
N LYS A 16 -19.23 38.40 -13.05
CA LYS A 16 -19.39 38.13 -11.62
C LYS A 16 -20.29 36.93 -11.41
N ALA A 17 -19.82 35.78 -11.88
CA ALA A 17 -20.27 34.51 -11.36
C ALA A 17 -20.04 34.54 -9.84
N ALA A 18 -21.14 34.70 -9.09
CA ALA A 18 -21.19 34.31 -7.70
C ALA A 18 -20.58 32.90 -7.61
N PRO A 19 -19.72 32.60 -6.64
CA PRO A 19 -19.29 31.23 -6.45
C PRO A 19 -20.58 30.43 -6.24
N ALA A 20 -20.92 29.62 -7.24
CA ALA A 20 -21.92 28.59 -7.10
C ALA A 20 -21.52 27.85 -5.84
N ALA A 21 -22.40 27.84 -4.84
CA ALA A 21 -22.21 27.02 -3.67
C ALA A 21 -21.96 25.61 -4.22
N ALA A 22 -20.69 25.18 -4.15
CA ALA A 22 -20.33 23.83 -4.50
C ALA A 22 -21.16 22.97 -3.57
N ALA A 23 -22.18 22.31 -4.11
CA ALA A 23 -22.78 21.18 -3.44
C ALA A 23 -21.60 20.31 -2.98
N PRO A 24 -21.57 19.85 -1.72
CA PRO A 24 -20.46 19.06 -1.24
C PRO A 24 -20.33 17.90 -2.22
N ALA A 25 -19.23 17.89 -2.99
CA ALA A 25 -18.91 16.76 -3.82
C ALA A 25 -18.82 15.60 -2.82
N VAL A 26 -19.80 14.70 -2.85
CA VAL A 26 -19.72 13.45 -2.10
C VAL A 26 -18.46 12.81 -2.66
N THR A 27 -17.36 12.94 -1.93
CA THR A 27 -16.09 12.34 -2.30
C THR A 27 -16.34 10.86 -2.25
N ALA A 28 -16.71 10.28 -3.40
CA ALA A 28 -16.89 8.86 -3.55
C ALA A 28 -15.67 8.20 -2.91
N CYS A 29 -15.92 7.38 -1.89
CA CYS A 29 -14.86 6.75 -1.13
C CYS A 29 -14.00 5.98 -2.14
N LYS A 30 -12.69 6.24 -2.16
CA LYS A 30 -11.81 5.60 -3.12
C LYS A 30 -11.36 4.26 -2.55
N PRO A 31 -11.69 3.11 -3.17
CA PRO A 31 -11.23 1.83 -2.70
C PRO A 31 -9.70 1.77 -2.84
N PRO A 32 -8.99 1.29 -1.80
CA PRO A 32 -7.56 1.09 -1.90
C PRO A 32 -7.25 -0.07 -2.84
N GLU A 33 -6.08 -0.02 -3.47
CA GLU A 33 -5.63 -1.08 -4.37
C GLU A 33 -4.65 -2.02 -3.65
N ALA A 34 -4.91 -3.33 -3.73
CA ALA A 34 -4.09 -4.32 -3.06
C ALA A 34 -2.70 -4.38 -3.69
N PRO A 35 -1.62 -4.47 -2.89
CA PRO A 35 -0.30 -4.71 -3.43
C PRO A 35 -0.30 -6.06 -4.18
N PRO A 36 0.25 -6.13 -5.41
CA PRO A 36 0.16 -7.33 -6.22
C PRO A 36 0.96 -8.47 -5.61
N ALA A 37 0.38 -9.68 -5.59
CA ALA A 37 1.00 -10.88 -5.06
C ALA A 37 2.31 -11.26 -5.76
N ALA A 38 2.52 -10.79 -6.99
CA ALA A 38 3.76 -10.94 -7.74
C ALA A 38 4.96 -10.20 -7.12
N LEU A 39 4.72 -9.19 -6.27
CA LEU A 39 5.77 -8.49 -5.52
C LEU A 39 6.13 -9.20 -4.21
N ARG A 40 5.45 -10.31 -3.88
CA ARG A 40 5.75 -11.09 -2.69
C ARG A 40 7.18 -11.63 -2.78
N PRO A 41 8.08 -11.27 -1.86
CA PRO A 41 9.44 -11.76 -1.90
C PRO A 41 9.47 -13.29 -1.73
N THR A 42 10.25 -13.98 -2.56
CA THR A 42 10.45 -15.42 -2.46
C THR A 42 11.43 -15.73 -1.33
N LYS A 43 11.00 -16.55 -0.37
CA LYS A 43 11.85 -16.94 0.75
C LYS A 43 13.02 -17.80 0.24
N PRO A 44 14.27 -17.54 0.66
CA PRO A 44 15.39 -18.40 0.36
C PRO A 44 15.11 -19.84 0.84
N VAL A 45 15.51 -20.83 0.04
CA VAL A 45 15.33 -22.25 0.38
C VAL A 45 16.41 -22.63 1.38
N LEU A 46 15.99 -23.22 2.51
CA LEU A 46 16.92 -23.68 3.53
C LEU A 46 17.74 -24.85 2.95
N PRO A 47 19.08 -24.84 3.08
CA PRO A 47 19.89 -25.96 2.64
C PRO A 47 19.52 -27.24 3.40
N GLU A 48 19.41 -28.36 2.69
CA GLU A 48 19.11 -29.65 3.29
C GLU A 48 20.23 -30.04 4.27
N LYS A 49 19.83 -30.42 5.48
CA LYS A 49 20.78 -30.83 6.52
C LYS A 49 21.25 -32.25 6.19
N PRO A 50 22.55 -32.47 5.91
CA PRO A 50 23.04 -33.82 5.64
C PRO A 50 22.96 -34.69 6.90
N ALA A 51 22.56 -35.95 6.72
CA ALA A 51 22.40 -36.92 7.81
C ALA A 51 23.70 -37.16 8.61
N CYS A 52 24.86 -36.90 7.98
CA CYS A 52 26.16 -37.00 8.62
C CYS A 52 26.36 -36.00 9.76
N LEU A 53 25.60 -34.89 9.81
CA LEU A 53 25.72 -33.89 10.89
C LEU A 53 25.14 -34.40 12.21
N ASP A 54 24.20 -35.32 12.14
CA ASP A 54 23.57 -35.96 13.31
C ASP A 54 24.21 -37.32 13.64
N ALA A 55 25.17 -37.78 12.81
CA ALA A 55 25.87 -39.04 13.03
C ALA A 55 26.93 -38.89 14.15
N LYS A 56 27.02 -39.91 15.01
CA LYS A 56 27.92 -39.96 16.17
C LYS A 56 29.42 -39.87 15.82
N GLY A 57 29.77 -40.09 14.54
CA GLY A 57 31.14 -39.98 14.00
C GLY A 57 31.46 -38.64 13.32
N GLY A 58 30.49 -37.70 13.27
CA GLY A 58 30.62 -36.44 12.54
C GLY A 58 30.53 -36.59 11.02
N CYS A 59 30.42 -35.45 10.32
CA CYS A 59 30.47 -35.43 8.86
C CYS A 59 31.91 -35.60 8.34
N PRO A 60 32.12 -36.40 7.27
CA PRO A 60 33.38 -36.34 6.55
C PRO A 60 33.59 -34.92 6.02
N GLY A 61 34.86 -34.48 6.00
CA GLY A 61 35.21 -33.06 5.84
C GLY A 61 34.54 -32.39 4.65
N TRP A 62 34.49 -33.05 3.48
CA TRP A 62 33.92 -32.47 2.26
C TRP A 62 32.41 -32.17 2.36
N GLU A 63 31.61 -33.02 3.04
CA GLU A 63 30.18 -32.78 3.28
C GLU A 63 29.98 -31.64 4.28
N ALA A 64 30.80 -31.59 5.33
CA ALA A 64 30.76 -30.50 6.31
C ALA A 64 31.08 -29.15 5.66
N TYR A 65 32.10 -29.10 4.79
CA TYR A 65 32.46 -27.88 4.07
C TYR A 65 31.37 -27.46 3.08
N SER A 66 30.85 -28.41 2.28
CA SER A 66 29.79 -28.12 1.30
C SER A 66 28.51 -27.60 1.97
N PHE A 67 28.12 -28.20 3.09
CA PHE A 67 26.99 -27.71 3.88
C PHE A 67 27.25 -26.32 4.49
N ASN A 68 28.46 -26.07 5.02
CA ASN A 68 28.81 -24.74 5.53
C ASN A 68 28.76 -23.67 4.45
N ASP A 69 29.21 -23.95 3.22
CA ASP A 69 29.10 -23.03 2.10
C ASP A 69 27.64 -22.78 1.70
N ALA A 70 26.81 -23.82 1.65
CA ALA A 70 25.38 -23.68 1.40
C ALA A 70 24.68 -22.84 2.48
N VAL A 71 25.05 -23.02 3.75
CA VAL A 71 24.53 -22.22 4.88
C VAL A 71 25.00 -20.76 4.79
N LYS A 72 26.26 -20.50 4.43
CA LYS A 72 26.77 -19.13 4.20
C LYS A 72 26.00 -18.45 3.07
N ALA A 73 25.79 -19.13 1.95
CA ALA A 73 25.01 -18.62 0.83
C ALA A 73 23.56 -18.33 1.24
N TYR A 74 22.92 -19.23 1.98
CA TYR A 74 21.58 -19.01 2.53
C TYR A 74 21.53 -17.81 3.47
N ASN A 75 22.51 -17.65 4.37
CA ASN A 75 22.55 -16.52 5.30
C ASN A 75 22.70 -15.18 4.57
N LEU A 76 23.49 -15.14 3.50
CA LEU A 76 23.62 -13.95 2.66
C LEU A 76 22.29 -13.61 1.97
N GLN A 77 21.61 -14.60 1.42
CA GLN A 77 20.29 -14.43 0.81
C GLN A 77 19.24 -14.03 1.85
N ALA A 78 19.28 -14.61 3.06
CA ALA A 78 18.38 -14.27 4.14
C ALA A 78 18.58 -12.84 4.64
N GLN A 79 19.82 -12.35 4.71
CA GLN A 79 20.10 -10.95 5.01
C GLN A 79 19.52 -10.01 3.95
N ALA A 80 19.69 -10.32 2.67
CA ALA A 80 19.11 -9.53 1.59
C ALA A 80 17.57 -9.60 1.56
N PHE A 81 16.99 -10.74 1.94
CA PHE A 81 15.54 -10.94 1.93
C PHE A 81 14.80 -10.13 3.00
N ARG A 82 15.36 -10.00 4.21
CA ARG A 82 14.71 -9.33 5.36
C ARG A 82 14.15 -7.94 5.03
N PRO A 83 14.95 -6.96 4.56
CA PRO A 83 14.45 -5.62 4.29
C PRO A 83 13.40 -5.60 3.17
N ILE A 84 13.51 -6.49 2.18
CA ILE A 84 12.55 -6.59 1.07
C ILE A 84 11.20 -7.10 1.61
N ALA A 85 11.23 -8.15 2.43
CA ALA A 85 10.05 -8.71 3.07
C ALA A 85 9.37 -7.72 4.03
N GLU A 86 10.16 -6.98 4.81
CA GLU A 86 9.66 -5.92 5.69
C GLU A 86 8.96 -4.81 4.91
N SER A 87 9.56 -4.35 3.80
CA SER A 87 8.92 -3.33 2.94
C SER A 87 7.60 -3.82 2.35
N TYR A 88 7.52 -5.10 1.98
CA TYR A 88 6.30 -5.70 1.45
C TYR A 88 5.22 -5.81 2.54
N ALA A 89 5.61 -6.20 3.75
CA ALA A 89 4.72 -6.21 4.92
C ALA A 89 4.21 -4.80 5.27
N GLN A 90 5.05 -3.77 5.18
CA GLN A 90 4.64 -2.38 5.39
C GLN A 90 3.59 -1.94 4.35
N LYS A 91 3.79 -2.26 3.07
CA LYS A 91 2.80 -1.98 2.01
C LYS A 91 1.46 -2.68 2.25
N LEU A 92 1.50 -3.94 2.73
CA LEU A 92 0.29 -4.67 3.11
C LEU A 92 -0.44 -4.00 4.28
N ASN A 93 0.28 -3.58 5.32
CA ASN A 93 -0.33 -2.88 6.45
C ASN A 93 -0.93 -1.53 6.04
N ALA A 94 -0.26 -0.79 5.15
CA ALA A 94 -0.79 0.44 4.58
C ALA A 94 -2.09 0.19 3.79
N TYR A 95 -2.14 -0.88 3.01
CA TYR A 95 -3.36 -1.29 2.31
C TYR A 95 -4.49 -1.66 3.29
N VAL A 96 -4.21 -2.44 4.33
CA VAL A 96 -5.21 -2.80 5.36
C VAL A 96 -5.77 -1.55 6.04
N LYS A 97 -4.90 -0.60 6.40
CA LYS A 97 -5.33 0.68 6.97
C LYS A 97 -6.21 1.47 6.01
N ALA A 98 -5.79 1.61 4.74
CA ALA A 98 -6.58 2.30 3.73
C ALA A 98 -7.94 1.63 3.48
N SER A 99 -8.03 0.30 3.63
CA SER A 99 -9.30 -0.45 3.52
C SER A 99 -10.22 -0.16 4.69
N ALA A 100 -9.68 -0.02 5.90
CA ALA A 100 -10.45 0.40 7.06
C ALA A 100 -10.95 1.84 6.90
N ASP A 101 -10.08 2.76 6.45
CA ASP A 101 -10.43 4.16 6.19
C ASP A 101 -11.51 4.27 5.09
N TYR A 102 -11.42 3.45 4.04
CA TYR A 102 -12.45 3.33 3.00
C TYR A 102 -13.78 2.82 3.55
N ALA A 103 -13.77 1.75 4.35
CA ALA A 103 -15.00 1.23 4.97
C ALA A 103 -15.67 2.27 5.88
N GLN A 104 -14.90 3.03 6.66
CA GLN A 104 -15.42 4.12 7.48
C GLN A 104 -16.03 5.24 6.63
N CYS A 105 -15.40 5.57 5.49
CA CYS A 105 -15.96 6.54 4.55
C CYS A 105 -17.32 6.07 4.00
N GLU A 106 -17.44 4.82 3.57
CA GLU A 106 -18.70 4.25 3.06
C GLU A 106 -19.78 4.22 4.16
N ILE A 107 -19.41 3.84 5.38
CA ILE A 107 -20.31 3.86 6.55
C ILE A 107 -20.83 5.27 6.84
N ASN A 108 -19.98 6.29 6.75
CA ASN A 108 -20.40 7.69 6.94
C ASN A 108 -21.24 8.19 5.77
N ALA A 109 -20.93 7.77 4.54
CA ALA A 109 -21.71 8.12 3.35
C ALA A 109 -23.13 7.53 3.37
N MET A 110 -23.34 6.39 4.04
CA MET A 110 -24.67 5.78 4.23
C MET A 110 -25.50 6.41 5.36
N GLN A 111 -24.85 7.08 6.32
CA GLN A 111 -25.49 7.66 7.51
C GLN A 111 -25.85 9.15 7.35
N ASN A 112 -25.33 9.79 6.30
CA ASN A 112 -25.69 11.16 5.90
C ASN A 112 -26.73 11.15 4.78
#